data_AF-A0A953QTV9-F1
#
_entry.id   AF-A0A953QTV9-F1
#
_cell.length_a   1.000
_cell.length_b   1.000
_cell.length_c   1.000
_cell.angle_alpha   90.00
_cell.angle_beta   90.00
_cell.angle_gamma   90.00
#
_symmetry.space_group_name_H-M   'P 1'
#
loop_
_entity.id
_entity.type
_entity.pdbx_description
1 polymer ?
#
loop_
_entity_poly.entity_id
_entity_poly.type
_entity_poly.pdbx_seq_one_letter_code
_entity_poly.pdbx_strand_id
1 'polypeptide(L)' 'MRTISLKLPDELLAQLAKTAKARRVTKSWLVRESLERALYEQPRRGEVSCYDLARDLAGAVKGLPRDLAENPKYMRGFGR' A
#
# COMPACT_ATOMS: atom_id res chain seq x y z
N MET A 1 -0.47 -17.15 20.68
CA MET A 1 0.44 -17.35 19.53
C MET A 1 0.72 -18.84 19.38
N ARG A 2 0.88 -19.34 18.16
CA ARG A 2 1.32 -20.72 17.90
C ARG A 2 2.76 -20.68 17.39
N THR A 3 3.58 -21.64 17.82
CA THR A 3 4.99 -21.73 17.40
C THR A 3 5.08 -22.54 16.11
N ILE A 4 5.90 -22.07 15.19
CA ILE A 4 6.28 -22.79 13.97
C ILE A 4 7.78 -23.06 14.00
N SER A 5 8.20 -24.17 13.41
CA SER A 5 9.61 -24.45 13.15
C SER A 5 9.91 -24.19 11.68
N LEU A 6 11.02 -23.53 11.40
CA LEU A 6 11.43 -23.09 10.07
C LEU A 6 12.90 -23.48 9.86
N LYS A 7 13.21 -24.08 8.71
CA LYS A 7 14.58 -24.24 8.27
C LYS A 7 15.06 -22.95 7.61
N LEU A 8 16.21 -22.45 8.03
CA LEU A 8 16.84 -21.25 7.50
C LEU A 8 18.28 -21.56 7.09
N PRO A 9 18.76 -21.07 5.95
CA PRO A 9 20.20 -21.01 5.68
C PRO A 9 20.93 -20.22 6.77
N ASP A 10 22.15 -20.61 7.11
CA ASP A 10 22.92 -19.99 8.20
C ASP A 10 23.15 -18.49 7.97
N GLU A 11 23.41 -18.10 6.72
CA GLU A 11 23.58 -16.70 6.33
C GLU A 11 22.33 -15.86 6.62
N LEU A 12 21.15 -16.42 6.34
CA LEU A 12 19.87 -15.74 6.58
C LEU A 12 19.59 -15.64 8.08
N LEU A 13 19.93 -16.66 8.86
CA LEU A 13 19.81 -16.63 10.31
C LEU A 13 20.72 -15.56 10.93
N ALA A 14 21.96 -15.45 10.44
CA ALA A 14 22.91 -14.43 10.87
C ALA A 14 22.40 -13.01 10.57
N GLN A 15 21.87 -12.80 9.35
CA GLN A 15 21.29 -11.51 8.96
C GLN A 15 20.06 -11.17 9.80
N LEU A 16 19.16 -12.14 10.05
CA LEU A 16 17.99 -11.95 10.92
C LEU A 16 18.40 -11.50 12.32
N ALA A 17 19.43 -12.13 12.91
CA ALA A 17 19.95 -11.76 14.22
C ALA A 17 20.55 -10.35 14.23
N LYS A 18 21.33 -9.99 13.20
CA LYS A 18 21.91 -8.65 13.04
C LYS A 18 20.83 -7.57 12.93
N THR A 19 19.81 -7.79 12.10
CA THR A 19 18.71 -6.84 11.90
C THR A 19 17.86 -6.69 13.15
N ALA A 20 17.54 -7.80 13.84
CA ALA A 20 16.80 -7.76 15.09
C ALA A 20 17.55 -6.96 16.17
N LYS A 21 18.87 -7.17 16.30
CA LYS A 21 19.73 -6.42 17.22
C LYS A 21 19.76 -4.93 16.87
N ALA A 22 19.96 -4.58 15.60
CA ALA A 22 19.99 -3.20 15.14
C ALA A 22 18.68 -2.46 15.42
N ARG A 23 17.53 -3.13 15.24
CA ARG A 23 16.20 -2.59 15.51
C ARG A 23 15.77 -2.67 16.97
N ARG A 24 16.58 -3.29 17.86
CA ARG A 24 16.24 -3.57 19.27
C ARG A 24 14.92 -4.34 19.44
N VAL A 25 14.66 -5.29 18.54
CA VAL A 25 13.49 -6.18 18.57
C VAL A 25 13.92 -7.65 18.64
N THR A 26 12.99 -8.55 18.91
CA THR A 26 13.28 -10.00 18.91
C THR A 26 13.24 -10.58 17.50
N LYS A 27 13.96 -11.68 17.27
CA LYS A 27 13.91 -12.44 16.00
C LYS A 27 12.47 -12.87 15.66
N SER A 28 11.71 -13.32 16.66
CA SER A 28 10.31 -13.73 16.49
C SER A 28 9.41 -12.56 16.08
N TRP A 29 9.63 -11.37 16.66
CA TRP A 29 8.91 -10.16 16.26
C TRP A 29 9.19 -9.81 14.80
N LEU A 30 10.46 -9.79 14.40
CA LEU A 30 10.87 -9.45 13.03
C LEU A 30 10.35 -10.44 11.99
N VAL A 31 10.36 -11.75 12.30
CA VAL A 31 9.77 -12.78 11.43
C VAL A 31 8.27 -12.58 11.31
N ARG A 32 7.58 -12.28 12.42
CA ARG A 32 6.13 -12.05 12.41
C ARG A 32 5.76 -10.79 11.64
N GLU A 33 6.44 -9.67 11.88
CA GLU A 33 6.28 -8.42 11.12
C GLU A 33 6.42 -8.73 9.61
N SER A 34 7.47 -9.45 9.22
CA SER A 34 7.70 -9.78 7.81
C SER A 34 6.57 -10.65 7.22
N LEU A 35 6.04 -11.61 7.98
CA LEU A 35 4.89 -12.43 7.57
C LEU A 35 3.61 -11.61 7.46
N GLU A 36 3.34 -10.74 8.43
CA GLU A 36 2.18 -9.85 8.42
C GLU A 36 2.21 -8.91 7.20
N ARG A 37 3.37 -8.32 6.91
CA ARG A 37 3.54 -7.49 5.72
C ARG A 37 3.36 -8.29 4.43
N ALA A 38 3.97 -9.46 4.32
CA ALA A 38 3.85 -10.28 3.12
C ALA A 38 2.41 -10.78 2.87
N LEU A 39 1.64 -11.05 3.92
CA LEU A 39 0.29 -11.64 3.81
C LEU A 39 -0.83 -10.60 3.80
N TYR A 40 -0.68 -9.50 4.55
CA TYR A 40 -1.72 -8.48 4.75
C TYR A 40 -1.41 -7.15 4.04
N GLU A 41 -0.13 -6.79 3.89
CA GLU A 41 0.28 -5.65 3.05
C GLU A 41 0.55 -6.11 1.61
N GLN A 42 -0.31 -6.98 1.06
CA GLN A 42 -0.28 -7.19 -0.39
C GLN A 42 -0.36 -5.79 -1.05
N PRO A 43 0.59 -5.43 -1.93
CA PRO A 43 0.37 -4.27 -2.78
C PRO A 43 -0.96 -4.56 -3.45
N ARG A 44 -1.92 -3.62 -3.38
CA ARG A 44 -3.19 -3.75 -4.11
C ARG A 44 -2.83 -4.23 -5.51
N ARG A 45 -3.06 -5.52 -5.78
CA ARG A 45 -2.72 -6.12 -7.07
C ARG A 45 -3.81 -5.64 -7.99
N GLY A 46 -3.51 -4.51 -8.61
CA GLY A 46 -4.41 -3.70 -9.39
C GLY A 46 -3.87 -2.29 -9.30
N GLU A 47 -3.37 -1.77 -10.42
CA GLU A 47 -3.22 -0.32 -10.59
C GLU A 47 -4.48 0.32 -10.01
N VAL A 48 -4.34 1.01 -8.88
CA VAL A 48 -5.47 1.74 -8.31
C VAL A 48 -5.88 2.73 -9.38
N SER A 49 -7.12 2.62 -9.85
CA SER A 49 -7.60 3.49 -10.90
C SER A 49 -7.57 4.94 -10.40
N CYS A 50 -7.50 5.90 -11.31
CA CYS A 50 -7.65 7.32 -10.93
C CYS A 50 -8.93 7.56 -10.12
N TYR A 51 -9.99 6.77 -10.38
CA TYR A 51 -11.22 6.79 -9.60
C TYR A 51 -10.99 6.35 -8.14
N ASP A 52 -10.26 5.26 -7.90
CA ASP A 52 -10.01 4.77 -6.53
C ASP A 52 -9.22 5.78 -5.69
N LEU A 53 -8.33 6.54 -6.33
CA LEU A 53 -7.52 7.58 -5.69
C LEU A 53 -8.30 8.86 -5.37
N ALA A 54 -9.37 9.15 -6.11
CA ALA A 54 -10.12 10.41 -6.01
C ALA A 54 -11.57 10.22 -5.53
N ARG A 55 -11.96 9.01 -5.12
CA ARG A 55 -13.34 8.66 -4.77
C ARG A 55 -13.91 9.52 -3.64
N ASP A 56 -13.10 9.86 -2.65
CA ASP A 56 -13.45 10.74 -1.54
C ASP A 56 -13.68 12.20 -1.95
N LEU A 57 -13.17 12.60 -3.12
CA LEU A 57 -13.39 13.93 -3.69
C LEU A 57 -14.72 14.04 -4.44
N ALA A 58 -15.35 12.90 -4.80
CA ALA A 58 -16.62 12.90 -5.50
C ALA A 58 -17.72 13.55 -4.64
N GLY A 59 -18.25 14.68 -5.12
CA GLY A 59 -19.28 15.45 -4.40
C GLY A 59 -18.75 16.44 -3.35
N ALA A 60 -17.42 16.57 -3.19
CA ALA A 60 -16.82 17.55 -2.27
C ALA A 60 -17.05 19.01 -2.72
N VAL A 61 -17.25 19.24 -4.02
CA VAL A 61 -17.47 20.58 -4.59
C VAL A 61 -18.95 20.77 -4.92
N LYS A 62 -19.52 21.88 -4.46
CA LYS A 62 -20.92 22.28 -4.67
C LYS A 62 -21.02 23.43 -5.67
N GLY A 63 -22.20 23.62 -6.28
CA GLY A 63 -22.47 24.76 -7.17
C GLY A 63 -21.86 24.65 -8.57
N LEU A 64 -21.38 23.46 -8.95
CA LEU A 64 -20.86 23.20 -10.29
C LEU A 64 -21.99 23.00 -11.31
N PRO A 65 -21.74 23.31 -12.60
CA PRO A 65 -22.61 22.93 -13.69
C PRO A 65 -22.90 21.42 -13.69
N ARG A 66 -24.10 21.04 -14.14
CA ARG A 66 -24.57 19.65 -14.15
C ARG A 66 -23.69 18.70 -14.98
N ASP A 67 -23.00 19.23 -15.99
CA ASP A 67 -22.10 18.46 -16.85
C ASP A 67 -20.85 19.30 -17.19
N LEU A 68 -19.72 18.82 -16.71
CA LEU A 68 -18.39 19.37 -16.99
C LEU A 68 -17.55 18.44 -17.88
N ALA A 69 -17.99 17.20 -18.09
CA ALA A 69 -17.20 16.16 -18.74
C ALA A 69 -17.47 16.09 -20.24
N GLU A 70 -18.71 16.36 -20.66
CA GLU A 70 -19.14 16.16 -22.06
C GLU A 70 -19.56 17.46 -22.75
N ASN A 71 -19.91 18.51 -21.99
CA ASN A 71 -20.37 19.77 -22.56
C ASN A 71 -19.21 20.62 -23.13
N PRO A 72 -19.14 20.83 -24.47
CA PRO A 72 -18.02 21.52 -25.12
C PRO A 72 -17.81 22.97 -24.65
N LYS A 73 -18.86 23.62 -24.13
CA LYS A 73 -18.78 24.98 -23.57
C LYS A 73 -17.75 25.08 -22.44
N TYR A 74 -17.60 24.01 -21.65
CA TYR A 74 -16.73 23.97 -20.46
C TYR A 74 -15.37 23.31 -20.73
N MET A 75 -15.13 22.78 -21.94
CA MET A 75 -13.88 22.11 -22.32
C MET A 75 -12.93 23.00 -23.12
N ARG A 76 -13.23 24.30 -23.27
CA ARG A 76 -12.33 25.23 -23.99
C ARG A 76 -10.96 25.29 -23.30
N GLY A 77 -9.92 24.92 -24.04
CA GLY A 77 -8.54 24.92 -23.55
C GLY A 77 -8.09 23.61 -22.90
N PHE A 78 -8.93 22.57 -22.86
CA PHE A 78 -8.55 21.26 -22.34
C PHE A 78 -7.47 20.61 -23.22
N GLY A 79 -6.37 20.16 -22.61
CA GLY A 79 -5.29 19.41 -23.28
C GLY A 79 -4.34 20.24 -24.16
N ARG A 80 -4.35 21.58 -24.04
CA ARG A 80 -3.36 22.47 -24.67
C ARG A 80 -2.21 22.80 -23.73
#